data_AF-A0A533WVN7-F1
#
_entry.id   AF-A0A533WVN7-F1
#
_cell.length_a   1.000
_cell.length_b   1.000
_cell.length_c   1.000
_cell.angle_alpha   90.00
_cell.angle_beta   90.00
_cell.angle_gamma   90.00
#
_symmetry.space_group_name_H-M   'P 1'
#
loop_
_entity.id
_entity.type
_entity.pdbx_description
1 polymer ?
#
loop_
_entity_poly.entity_id
_entity_poly.type
_entity_poly.pdbx_seq_one_letter_code
_entity_poly.pdbx_strand_id
1 'polypeptide(L)'
;MVADEDRNRLSKREHIARHLGARKIEFISTAIIGVVFGISFAHLEYYYIKDPALQISNGEVVVTDSNFDRSRETEPIIGNMYQYHLFPMLFIFVLISFAALWDDMLFKLLGRHKRVKAAFVGIANLITAIVVEDFAWFVNRWAVPLESDPKGRLLMQSTDWTSLHLGAIDVGSFVVPAWYLVAIGIAALAYYGGFRKHDRLN
;
A
#
# COMPACT_ATOMS: atom_id res chain seq x y z
N MET A 1 19.10 45.21 21.85
CA MET A 1 18.10 44.88 20.80
C MET A 1 18.57 43.75 19.88
N VAL A 2 19.83 43.69 19.44
CA VAL A 2 20.35 42.59 18.58
C VAL A 2 20.30 41.19 19.22
N ALA A 3 20.61 41.08 20.52
CA ALA A 3 20.62 39.78 21.23
C ALA A 3 19.23 39.13 21.37
N ASP A 4 18.15 39.91 21.31
CA ASP A 4 16.79 39.42 21.49
C ASP A 4 16.21 38.89 20.16
N GLU A 5 16.58 39.50 19.03
CA GLU A 5 16.23 39.01 17.69
C GLU A 5 16.90 37.67 17.37
N ASP A 6 18.17 37.49 17.74
CA ASP A 6 18.88 36.22 17.53
C ASP A 6 18.31 35.10 18.40
N ARG A 7 17.94 35.40 19.65
CA ARG A 7 17.31 34.44 20.55
C ARG A 7 15.92 34.02 20.05
N ASN A 8 15.15 34.97 19.51
CA ASN A 8 13.83 34.71 18.95
C ASN A 8 13.92 33.92 17.62
N ARG A 9 14.95 34.19 16.80
CA ARG A 9 15.26 33.41 15.59
C ARG A 9 15.70 31.97 15.90
N LEU A 10 16.52 31.76 16.93
CA LEU A 10 16.95 30.44 17.40
C LEU A 10 15.75 29.62 17.92
N SER A 11 14.92 30.22 18.78
CA SER A 11 13.68 29.62 19.28
C SER A 11 12.74 29.20 18.15
N LYS A 12 12.55 30.08 17.15
CA LYS A 12 11.72 29.78 15.98
C LYS A 12 12.28 28.63 15.14
N ARG A 13 13.61 28.56 14.96
CA ARG A 13 14.27 27.45 14.25
C ARG A 13 14.15 26.13 15.00
N GLU A 14 14.31 26.12 16.33
CA GLU A 14 14.12 24.93 17.15
C GLU A 14 12.67 24.41 17.14
N HIS A 15 11.70 25.32 17.20
CA HIS A 15 10.28 24.98 17.12
C HIS A 15 9.92 24.37 15.75
N ILE A 16 10.49 24.91 14.66
CA ILE A 16 10.35 24.35 13.31
C ILE A 16 11.01 22.97 13.21
N ALA A 17 12.21 22.80 13.77
CA ALA A 17 12.93 21.53 13.76
C ALA A 17 12.18 20.43 14.53
N ARG A 18 11.61 20.73 15.71
CA ARG A 18 10.77 19.80 16.47
C ARG A 18 9.52 19.39 15.69
N HIS A 19 8.84 20.34 15.05
CA HIS A 19 7.69 20.03 14.19
C HIS A 19 8.02 19.23 12.94
N LEU A 20 9.25 19.36 12.41
CA LEU A 20 9.72 18.55 11.30
C LEU A 20 10.10 17.13 11.75
N GLY A 21 10.70 16.99 12.94
CA GLY A 21 11.04 15.70 13.55
C GLY A 21 9.80 14.86 13.87
N ALA A 22 8.81 15.44 14.56
CA ALA A 22 7.56 14.76 14.88
C ALA A 22 6.82 14.26 13.63
N ARG A 23 6.91 15.00 12.52
CA ARG A 23 6.27 14.61 11.26
C ARG A 23 6.98 13.51 10.49
N LYS A 24 8.31 13.46 10.55
CA LYS A 24 9.03 12.29 10.02
C LYS A 24 8.59 11.01 10.73
N ILE A 25 8.38 11.10 12.04
CA ILE A 25 7.86 9.98 12.84
C ILE A 25 6.46 9.61 12.36
N GLU A 26 5.57 10.58 12.20
CA GLU A 26 4.21 10.35 11.67
C GLU A 26 4.18 9.67 10.29
N PHE A 27 5.05 10.10 9.37
CA PHE A 27 5.18 9.47 8.05
C PHE A 27 5.73 8.04 8.12
N ILE A 28 6.74 7.81 8.95
CA ILE A 28 7.31 6.46 9.14
C ILE A 28 6.26 5.55 9.79
N SER A 29 5.53 6.06 10.79
CA SER A 29 4.46 5.32 11.47
C SER A 29 3.35 4.93 10.50
N THR A 30 2.89 5.83 9.63
CA THR A 30 1.85 5.51 8.64
C THR A 30 2.31 4.47 7.62
N ALA A 31 3.57 4.53 7.19
CA ALA A 31 4.16 3.49 6.33
C ALA A 31 4.20 2.12 7.05
N ILE A 32 4.67 2.07 8.30
CA ILE A 32 4.72 0.83 9.10
C ILE A 32 3.30 0.27 9.31
N ILE A 33 2.35 1.11 9.70
CA ILE A 33 0.95 0.69 9.91
C ILE A 33 0.36 0.17 8.60
N GLY A 34 0.61 0.85 7.48
CA GLY A 34 0.17 0.41 6.15
C GLY A 34 0.73 -0.97 5.78
N VAL A 35 2.01 -1.21 6.03
CA VAL A 35 2.66 -2.51 5.81
C VAL A 35 2.05 -3.60 6.69
N VAL A 36 1.91 -3.35 8.00
CA VAL A 36 1.31 -4.32 8.94
C VAL A 36 -0.12 -4.64 8.54
N PHE A 37 -0.91 -3.63 8.19
CA PHE A 37 -2.29 -3.82 7.76
C PHE A 37 -2.36 -4.59 6.43
N GLY A 38 -1.49 -4.27 5.46
CA GLY A 38 -1.40 -4.99 4.19
C GLY A 38 -1.05 -6.47 4.37
N ILE A 39 -0.06 -6.80 5.20
CA ILE A 39 0.30 -8.19 5.51
C ILE A 39 -0.86 -8.92 6.20
N SER A 40 -1.50 -8.26 7.18
CA SER A 40 -2.61 -8.86 7.92
C SER A 40 -3.82 -9.10 7.02
N PHE A 41 -4.12 -8.16 6.13
CA PHE A 41 -5.19 -8.29 5.15
C PHE A 41 -4.88 -9.41 4.16
N ALA A 42 -3.67 -9.47 3.61
CA ALA A 42 -3.27 -10.53 2.70
C ALA A 42 -3.38 -11.93 3.33
N HIS A 43 -3.10 -12.04 4.64
CA HIS A 43 -3.33 -13.26 5.40
C HIS A 43 -4.83 -13.57 5.52
N LEU A 44 -5.66 -12.59 5.88
CA LEU A 44 -7.10 -12.76 5.93
C LEU A 44 -7.68 -13.16 4.55
N GLU A 45 -7.20 -12.54 3.47
CA GLU A 45 -7.63 -12.85 2.12
C GLU A 45 -7.24 -14.29 1.74
N TYR A 46 -5.98 -14.67 1.99
CA TYR A 46 -5.50 -15.99 1.63
C TYR A 46 -6.15 -17.13 2.42
N TYR A 47 -6.48 -16.95 3.71
CA TYR A 47 -6.99 -18.05 4.55
C TYR A 47 -8.47 -17.98 4.90
N TYR A 48 -9.11 -16.81 4.87
CA TYR A 48 -10.49 -16.68 5.33
C TYR A 48 -11.44 -16.34 4.19
N ILE A 49 -10.98 -15.56 3.21
CA ILE A 49 -11.79 -15.24 2.02
C ILE A 49 -11.66 -16.36 0.98
N LYS A 50 -10.48 -17.01 0.90
CA LYS A 50 -10.22 -18.08 -0.05
C LYS A 50 -10.54 -19.48 0.45
N ASP A 51 -10.61 -19.71 1.75
CA ASP A 51 -10.87 -21.05 2.29
C ASP A 51 -12.30 -21.52 1.96
N PRO A 52 -12.45 -22.63 1.20
CA PRO A 52 -13.74 -23.20 0.87
C PRO A 52 -14.58 -23.60 2.09
N ALA A 53 -13.96 -23.89 3.24
CA ALA A 53 -14.67 -24.28 4.45
C ALA A 53 -15.43 -23.12 5.09
N LEU A 54 -15.00 -21.89 4.85
CA LEU A 54 -15.56 -20.70 5.48
C LEU A 54 -16.60 -19.99 4.62
N GLN A 55 -16.75 -20.34 3.33
CA GLN A 55 -17.81 -19.93 2.37
C GLN A 55 -18.67 -18.78 2.91
N ILE A 56 -18.09 -17.58 3.03
CA ILE A 56 -18.84 -16.39 3.40
C ILE A 56 -19.59 -15.99 2.13
N SER A 57 -20.66 -16.75 1.88
CA SER A 57 -21.76 -16.59 0.94
C SER A 57 -21.41 -15.86 -0.35
N ASN A 58 -21.19 -16.61 -1.45
CA ASN A 58 -21.54 -16.19 -2.81
C ASN A 58 -21.50 -17.37 -3.81
N GLY A 59 -22.38 -18.37 -3.62
CA GLY A 59 -22.83 -19.30 -4.68
C GLY A 59 -21.83 -20.31 -5.24
N GLU A 60 -22.36 -21.36 -5.89
CA GLU A 60 -21.55 -22.33 -6.64
C GLU A 60 -20.87 -21.67 -7.86
N VAL A 61 -19.56 -21.86 -7.96
CA VAL A 61 -18.77 -21.43 -9.12
C VAL A 61 -19.03 -22.37 -10.30
N VAL A 62 -19.94 -22.01 -11.19
CA VAL A 62 -20.11 -22.72 -12.46
C VAL A 62 -19.05 -22.21 -13.44
N VAL A 63 -17.98 -22.99 -13.66
CA VAL A 63 -16.87 -22.62 -14.55
C VAL A 63 -16.91 -23.41 -15.87
N THR A 64 -16.88 -22.68 -16.99
CA THR A 64 -16.81 -23.23 -18.37
C THR A 64 -15.43 -23.11 -19.03
N ASP A 65 -14.43 -22.48 -18.40
CA ASP A 65 -13.11 -22.25 -19.01
C ASP A 65 -11.92 -22.77 -18.16
N SER A 66 -11.02 -23.48 -18.82
CA SER A 66 -9.82 -24.12 -18.25
C SER A 66 -8.69 -23.15 -17.87
N ASN A 67 -8.74 -21.90 -18.36
CA ASN A 67 -7.75 -20.86 -18.05
C ASN A 67 -8.14 -19.96 -16.88
N PHE A 68 -9.34 -20.14 -16.33
CA PHE A 68 -9.81 -19.35 -15.20
C PHE A 68 -9.10 -19.82 -13.91
N ASP A 69 -8.65 -18.87 -13.09
CA ASP A 69 -8.06 -19.19 -11.79
C ASP A 69 -9.15 -19.85 -10.92
N ARG A 70 -9.08 -21.19 -10.83
CA ARG A 70 -10.02 -22.04 -10.06
C ARG A 70 -10.05 -21.71 -8.57
N SER A 71 -9.19 -20.81 -8.10
CA SER A 71 -8.99 -20.52 -6.68
C SER A 71 -9.83 -19.36 -6.14
N ARG A 72 -10.77 -18.83 -6.94
CA ARG A 72 -11.59 -17.66 -6.59
C ARG A 72 -13.07 -17.90 -6.83
N GLU A 73 -13.86 -17.88 -5.76
CA GLU A 73 -15.29 -18.28 -5.78
C GLU A 73 -16.27 -17.16 -6.18
N THR A 74 -15.81 -15.91 -6.27
CA THR A 74 -16.65 -14.78 -6.67
C THR A 74 -16.25 -14.23 -8.02
N GLU A 75 -17.21 -13.66 -8.76
CA GLU A 75 -16.92 -12.90 -9.97
C GLU A 75 -16.27 -11.56 -9.60
N PRO A 76 -15.10 -11.22 -10.18
CA PRO A 76 -14.49 -9.92 -9.97
C PRO A 76 -15.33 -8.83 -10.64
N ILE A 77 -15.34 -7.62 -10.08
CA ILE A 77 -16.10 -6.50 -10.66
C ILE A 77 -15.31 -5.85 -11.80
N ILE A 78 -14.06 -5.44 -11.51
CA ILE A 78 -13.19 -4.72 -12.45
C ILE A 78 -11.75 -5.19 -12.24
N GLY A 79 -11.05 -5.55 -13.32
CA GLY A 79 -9.61 -5.81 -13.28
C GLY A 79 -9.16 -6.88 -12.27
N ASN A 80 -9.97 -7.92 -12.08
CA ASN A 80 -9.77 -8.97 -11.06
C ASN A 80 -9.85 -8.52 -9.59
N MET A 81 -10.45 -7.34 -9.32
CA MET A 81 -10.74 -6.85 -7.96
C MET A 81 -12.15 -7.20 -7.50
N TYR A 82 -12.29 -7.52 -6.22
CA TYR A 82 -13.57 -7.74 -5.54
C TYR A 82 -14.11 -6.49 -4.85
N GLN A 83 -15.37 -6.55 -4.43
CA GLN A 83 -15.97 -5.48 -3.62
C GLN A 83 -15.15 -5.18 -2.37
N TYR A 84 -14.61 -6.21 -1.72
CA TYR A 84 -13.79 -6.01 -0.52
C TYR A 84 -12.46 -5.30 -0.81
N HIS A 85 -11.90 -5.45 -2.01
CA HIS A 85 -10.72 -4.69 -2.42
C HIS A 85 -11.03 -3.20 -2.52
N LEU A 86 -12.20 -2.83 -3.04
CA LEU A 86 -12.58 -1.42 -3.27
C LEU A 86 -13.13 -0.72 -2.03
N PHE A 87 -13.97 -1.40 -1.24
CA PHE A 87 -14.74 -0.76 -0.18
C PHE A 87 -14.05 -0.81 1.19
N PRO A 88 -13.74 -1.97 1.80
CA PRO A 88 -13.01 -2.02 3.06
C PRO A 88 -11.50 -1.83 2.88
N MET A 89 -10.84 -2.55 1.97
CA MET A 89 -9.37 -2.54 1.90
C MET A 89 -8.82 -1.20 1.41
N LEU A 90 -9.18 -0.79 0.18
CA LEU A 90 -8.66 0.46 -0.41
C LEU A 90 -9.03 1.68 0.42
N PHE A 91 -10.23 1.71 1.00
CA PHE A 91 -10.65 2.80 1.88
C PHE A 91 -9.76 2.91 3.13
N ILE A 92 -9.47 1.79 3.79
CA ILE A 92 -8.58 1.78 4.96
C ILE A 92 -7.15 2.16 4.55
N PHE A 93 -6.64 1.65 3.43
CA PHE A 93 -5.33 2.05 2.91
C PHE A 93 -5.26 3.56 2.64
N VAL A 94 -6.30 4.15 2.06
CA VAL A 94 -6.36 5.61 1.84
C VAL A 94 -6.38 6.37 3.17
N LEU A 95 -7.16 5.93 4.16
CA LEU A 95 -7.21 6.59 5.47
C LEU A 95 -5.84 6.57 6.17
N ILE A 96 -5.19 5.41 6.22
CA ILE A 96 -3.88 5.25 6.88
C ILE A 96 -2.81 6.02 6.11
N SER A 97 -2.76 5.87 4.79
CA SER A 97 -1.70 6.45 3.97
C SER A 97 -1.74 7.97 3.97
N PHE A 98 -2.93 8.57 4.05
CA PHE A 98 -3.13 10.01 4.04
C PHE A 98 -3.41 10.61 5.42
N ALA A 99 -3.18 9.88 6.53
CA ALA A 99 -3.47 10.36 7.90
C ALA A 99 -2.91 11.77 8.18
N ALA A 100 -1.65 12.02 7.79
CA ALA A 100 -1.02 13.33 7.97
C ALA A 100 -1.65 14.46 7.14
N LEU A 101 -2.28 14.14 6.01
CA LEU A 101 -3.05 15.09 5.22
C LEU A 101 -4.42 15.35 5.87
N TRP A 102 -5.06 14.31 6.40
CA TRP A 102 -6.33 14.43 7.12
C TRP A 102 -6.21 15.29 8.36
N ASP A 103 -5.19 15.02 9.18
CA ASP A 103 -4.91 15.81 10.39
C ASP A 103 -4.70 17.29 10.06
N ASP A 104 -3.96 17.59 8.98
CA ASP A 104 -3.83 18.97 8.54
C ASP A 104 -5.13 19.60 8.04
N MET A 105 -5.93 18.88 7.25
CA MET A 105 -7.20 19.40 6.74
C MET A 105 -8.19 19.70 7.86
N LEU A 106 -8.23 18.84 8.89
CA LEU A 106 -9.11 18.96 10.05
C LEU A 106 -8.67 20.10 10.97
N PHE A 107 -7.38 20.21 11.28
CA PHE A 107 -6.88 21.19 12.25
C PHE A 107 -6.35 22.49 11.61
N LYS A 108 -6.41 22.59 10.27
CA LYS A 108 -5.88 23.73 9.47
C LYS A 108 -4.45 24.12 9.86
N LEU A 109 -3.62 23.14 10.19
CA LEU A 109 -2.30 23.37 10.79
C LEU A 109 -1.25 23.86 9.78
N LEU A 110 -1.49 23.72 8.47
CA LEU A 110 -0.46 23.87 7.44
C LEU A 110 -0.81 24.85 6.30
N GLY A 111 0.26 25.43 5.75
CA GLY A 111 0.22 26.14 4.47
C GLY A 111 0.27 25.19 3.26
N ARG A 112 -0.21 25.68 2.11
CA ARG A 112 -0.39 24.92 0.84
C ARG A 112 0.81 24.04 0.44
N HIS A 113 2.04 24.51 0.61
CA HIS A 113 3.25 23.76 0.25
C HIS A 113 3.42 22.46 1.06
N LYS A 114 3.03 22.47 2.34
CA LYS A 114 3.17 21.30 3.22
C LYS A 114 2.08 20.25 2.97
N ARG A 115 0.89 20.68 2.55
CA ARG A 115 -0.19 19.79 2.06
C ARG A 115 0.24 18.97 0.86
N VAL A 116 0.89 19.63 -0.09
CA VAL A 116 1.40 18.97 -1.29
C VAL A 116 2.42 17.89 -0.93
N LYS A 117 3.37 18.18 -0.01
CA LYS A 117 4.31 17.17 0.49
C LYS A 117 3.60 15.99 1.17
N ALA A 118 2.63 16.25 2.04
CA ALA A 118 1.85 15.21 2.70
C ALA A 118 1.07 14.34 1.69
N ALA A 119 0.50 14.96 0.64
CA ALA A 119 -0.17 14.23 -0.43
C ALA A 119 0.78 13.31 -1.21
N PHE A 120 1.98 13.78 -1.57
CA PHE A 120 2.99 12.95 -2.24
C PHE A 120 3.43 11.76 -1.38
N VAL A 121 3.67 11.98 -0.09
CA VAL A 121 4.00 10.89 0.84
C VAL A 121 2.83 9.92 0.98
N GLY A 122 1.59 10.43 1.06
CA GLY A 122 0.41 9.57 1.13
C GLY A 122 0.20 8.70 -0.11
N ILE A 123 0.46 9.24 -1.30
CA ILE A 123 0.47 8.45 -2.55
C ILE A 123 1.53 7.35 -2.46
N ALA A 124 2.74 7.68 -2.00
CA ALA A 124 3.82 6.71 -1.88
C ALA A 124 3.49 5.58 -0.88
N ASN A 125 2.93 5.93 0.29
CA ASN A 125 2.47 4.98 1.30
C ASN A 125 1.35 4.08 0.76
N LEU A 126 0.38 4.65 0.02
CA LEU A 126 -0.72 3.90 -0.56
C LEU A 126 -0.22 2.84 -1.56
N ILE A 127 0.64 3.25 -2.49
CA ILE A 127 1.23 2.34 -3.47
C ILE A 127 2.04 1.25 -2.76
N THR A 128 2.82 1.63 -1.75
CA THR A 128 3.62 0.69 -0.95
C THR A 128 2.71 -0.35 -0.28
N ALA A 129 1.62 0.07 0.36
CA ALA A 129 0.68 -0.82 1.02
C ALA A 129 0.03 -1.82 0.06
N ILE A 130 -0.39 -1.36 -1.13
CA ILE A 130 -0.98 -2.21 -2.18
C ILE A 130 0.03 -3.25 -2.67
N VAL A 131 1.27 -2.85 -2.97
CA VAL A 131 2.31 -3.78 -3.44
C VAL A 131 2.67 -4.81 -2.36
N VAL A 132 2.76 -4.37 -1.10
CA VAL A 132 3.09 -5.24 0.03
C VAL A 132 1.97 -6.24 0.29
N GLU A 133 0.71 -5.81 0.21
CA GLU A 133 -0.45 -6.68 0.37
C GLU A 133 -0.48 -7.77 -0.70
N ASP A 134 -0.43 -7.40 -1.99
CA ASP A 134 -0.44 -8.38 -3.09
C ASP A 134 0.76 -9.35 -2.95
N PHE A 135 1.96 -8.84 -2.63
CA PHE A 135 3.13 -9.69 -2.44
C PHE A 135 2.96 -10.64 -1.24
N ALA A 136 2.47 -10.14 -0.11
CA ALA A 136 2.27 -10.93 1.11
C ALA A 136 1.25 -12.05 0.88
N TRP A 137 0.25 -11.84 0.02
CA TRP A 137 -0.71 -12.88 -0.35
C TRP A 137 0.02 -14.08 -0.96
N PHE A 138 0.94 -13.83 -1.90
CA PHE A 138 1.71 -14.89 -2.54
C PHE A 138 2.74 -15.51 -1.60
N VAL A 139 3.27 -14.75 -0.64
CA VAL A 139 4.11 -15.31 0.43
C VAL A 139 3.32 -16.29 1.28
N ASN A 140 2.05 -16.02 1.61
CA ASN A 140 1.21 -16.98 2.32
C ASN A 140 1.03 -18.27 1.50
N ARG A 141 0.69 -18.17 0.20
CA ARG A 141 0.63 -19.32 -0.71
C ARG A 141 1.91 -20.14 -0.74
N TRP A 142 3.06 -19.48 -0.77
CA TRP A 142 4.35 -20.14 -0.87
C TRP A 142 4.77 -20.81 0.44
N ALA A 143 4.67 -20.08 1.56
CA ALA A 143 5.21 -20.50 2.84
C ALA A 143 4.29 -21.47 3.60
N VAL A 144 2.98 -21.21 3.57
CA VAL A 144 1.97 -21.97 4.31
C VAL A 144 0.71 -22.09 3.41
N PRO A 145 0.76 -22.93 2.36
CA PRO A 145 -0.35 -23.04 1.41
C PRO A 145 -1.61 -23.61 2.04
N LEU A 146 -2.76 -23.17 1.55
CA LEU A 146 -4.02 -23.91 1.73
C LEU A 146 -3.95 -25.24 0.97
N GLU A 147 -4.51 -26.31 1.54
CA GLU A 147 -4.58 -27.62 0.88
C GLU A 147 -5.39 -27.58 -0.43
N SER A 148 -6.35 -26.66 -0.52
CA SER A 148 -7.18 -26.43 -1.70
C SER A 148 -6.50 -25.61 -2.80
N ASP A 149 -5.33 -24.99 -2.54
CA ASP A 149 -4.65 -24.14 -3.50
C ASP A 149 -3.84 -24.98 -4.51
N PRO A 150 -4.23 -25.04 -5.81
CA PRO A 150 -3.53 -25.82 -6.81
C PRO A 150 -2.12 -25.28 -7.12
N LYS A 151 -1.83 -24.04 -6.75
CA LYS A 151 -0.51 -23.41 -6.87
C LYS A 151 0.20 -23.29 -5.51
N GLY A 152 -0.26 -24.01 -4.49
CA GLY A 152 0.39 -24.02 -3.18
C GLY A 152 1.88 -24.35 -3.28
N ARG A 153 2.69 -23.69 -2.44
CA ARG A 153 4.18 -23.75 -2.47
C ARG A 153 4.84 -23.14 -3.71
N LEU A 154 4.08 -22.46 -4.56
CA LEU A 154 4.62 -21.59 -5.60
C LEU A 154 4.34 -20.14 -5.20
N LEU A 155 5.32 -19.25 -5.40
CA LEU A 155 5.18 -17.83 -5.06
C LEU A 155 4.25 -17.14 -6.06
N MET A 156 4.82 -16.51 -7.10
CA MET A 156 4.06 -15.94 -8.21
C MET A 156 4.41 -16.66 -9.50
N GLN A 157 3.38 -16.95 -10.28
CA GLN A 157 3.43 -17.65 -11.56
C GLN A 157 2.86 -16.76 -12.67
N SER A 158 3.24 -17.01 -13.92
CA SER A 158 2.78 -16.23 -15.09
C SER A 158 1.26 -16.32 -15.30
N THR A 159 0.64 -17.39 -14.79
CA THR A 159 -0.81 -17.63 -14.86
C THR A 159 -1.59 -17.03 -13.69
N ASP A 160 -0.95 -16.29 -12.78
CA ASP A 160 -1.64 -15.60 -11.68
C ASP A 160 -2.26 -14.28 -12.13
N TRP A 161 -3.39 -13.90 -11.55
CA TRP A 161 -4.15 -12.69 -11.92
C TRP A 161 -3.29 -11.41 -11.91
N THR A 162 -2.34 -11.32 -10.98
CA THR A 162 -1.45 -10.17 -10.82
C THR A 162 -0.50 -10.04 -12.02
N SER A 163 -0.16 -11.16 -12.66
CA SER A 163 0.76 -11.27 -13.80
C SER A 163 0.09 -11.07 -15.16
N LEU A 164 -1.25 -11.16 -15.25
CA LEU A 164 -1.96 -11.14 -16.53
C LEU A 164 -2.09 -9.76 -17.17
N HIS A 165 -2.01 -8.67 -16.38
CA HIS A 165 -2.36 -7.33 -16.86
C HIS A 165 -1.24 -6.65 -17.65
N LEU A 166 -0.05 -6.53 -17.05
CA LEU A 166 1.14 -5.92 -17.69
C LEU A 166 2.20 -6.96 -18.05
N GLY A 167 1.86 -8.24 -17.98
CA GLY A 167 2.81 -9.34 -18.06
C GLY A 167 3.67 -9.45 -16.80
N ALA A 168 4.64 -10.37 -16.86
CA ALA A 168 5.57 -10.61 -15.78
C ALA A 168 6.96 -10.94 -16.32
N ILE A 169 7.97 -10.67 -15.52
CA ILE A 169 9.37 -11.01 -15.78
C ILE A 169 9.63 -12.36 -15.13
N ASP A 170 10.08 -13.32 -15.93
CA ASP A 170 10.44 -14.66 -15.45
C ASP A 170 11.81 -14.63 -14.76
N VAL A 171 11.86 -15.13 -13.52
CA VAL A 171 13.07 -15.24 -12.68
C VAL A 171 13.39 -16.72 -12.42
N GLY A 172 12.88 -17.63 -13.23
CA GLY A 172 13.07 -19.08 -13.17
C GLY A 172 12.04 -19.77 -12.29
N SER A 173 12.15 -19.61 -10.97
CA SER A 173 11.23 -20.29 -10.02
C SER A 173 9.94 -19.52 -9.73
N PHE A 174 9.92 -18.23 -10.05
CA PHE A 174 8.76 -17.35 -9.89
C PHE A 174 8.84 -16.21 -10.90
N VAL A 175 7.73 -15.51 -11.08
CA VAL A 175 7.65 -14.31 -11.92
C VAL A 175 7.47 -13.05 -11.08
N VAL A 176 7.97 -11.92 -11.56
CA VAL A 176 7.71 -10.60 -10.99
C VAL A 176 6.73 -9.86 -11.90
N PRO A 177 5.52 -9.51 -11.43
CA PRO A 177 4.57 -8.75 -12.22
C PRO A 177 5.16 -7.41 -12.64
N ALA A 178 5.07 -7.06 -13.93
CA ALA A 178 5.69 -5.84 -14.44
C ALA A 178 5.12 -4.57 -13.77
N TRP A 179 3.87 -4.63 -13.30
CA TRP A 179 3.24 -3.52 -12.59
C TRP A 179 3.92 -3.21 -11.24
N TYR A 180 4.60 -4.18 -10.60
CA TYR A 180 5.36 -3.92 -9.37
C TYR A 180 6.48 -2.92 -9.64
N LEU A 181 7.19 -3.06 -10.77
CA LEU A 181 8.28 -2.16 -11.12
C LEU A 181 7.77 -0.74 -11.36
N VAL A 182 6.64 -0.62 -12.06
CA VAL A 182 5.98 0.67 -12.30
C VAL A 182 5.53 1.30 -10.97
N ALA A 183 4.86 0.52 -10.12
CA ALA A 183 4.37 0.97 -8.82
C ALA A 183 5.51 1.42 -7.90
N ILE A 184 6.57 0.61 -7.77
CA ILE A 184 7.76 0.96 -6.97
C ILE A 184 8.43 2.23 -7.53
N GLY A 185 8.53 2.36 -8.86
CA GLY A 185 9.05 3.56 -9.51
C GLY A 185 8.24 4.82 -9.15
N ILE A 186 6.91 4.74 -9.25
CA ILE A 186 6.01 5.85 -8.88
C ILE A 186 6.13 6.16 -7.38
N ALA A 187 6.15 5.15 -6.51
CA ALA A 187 6.30 5.34 -5.07
C ALA A 187 7.64 6.02 -4.73
N ALA A 188 8.74 5.60 -5.36
CA ALA A 188 10.05 6.21 -5.18
C ALA A 188 10.06 7.69 -5.61
N LEU A 189 9.44 8.00 -6.76
CA LEU A 189 9.30 9.39 -7.23
C LEU A 189 8.41 10.22 -6.30
N ALA A 190 7.35 9.64 -5.76
CA ALA A 190 6.46 10.30 -4.82
C ALA A 190 7.14 10.58 -3.48
N TYR A 191 7.86 9.61 -2.91
CA TYR A 191 8.71 9.83 -1.74
C TYR A 191 9.77 10.90 -2.00
N TYR A 192 10.43 10.84 -3.16
CA TYR A 192 11.38 11.87 -3.53
C TYR A 192 10.72 13.25 -3.57
N GLY A 193 9.55 13.39 -4.20
CA GLY A 193 8.77 14.64 -4.22
C GLY A 193 8.38 15.13 -2.81
N GLY A 194 7.96 14.22 -1.93
CA GLY A 194 7.58 14.52 -0.54
C GLY A 194 8.75 14.98 0.34
N PHE A 195 9.94 14.41 0.13
CA PHE A 195 11.14 14.71 0.91
C PHE A 195 12.12 15.68 0.24
N ARG A 196 11.90 16.07 -1.02
CA ARG A 196 12.76 17.02 -1.74
C ARG A 196 12.79 18.34 -0.96
N LYS A 197 14.00 18.74 -0.56
CA LYS A 197 14.26 19.99 0.18
C LYS A 197 13.95 21.21 -0.71
N HIS A 198 12.70 21.64 -0.73
CA HIS A 198 12.33 23.02 -1.11
C HIS A 198 12.34 23.99 0.07
N ASP A 199 12.59 23.52 1.29
CA ASP A 199 12.73 24.37 2.46
C ASP A 199 14.16 24.94 2.53
N ARG A 200 14.58 25.67 1.49
CA ARG A 200 15.60 26.71 1.68
C ARG A 200 14.86 27.92 2.22
N LEU A 201 15.10 28.20 3.50
CA LEU A 201 14.77 29.47 4.13
C LEU A 201 15.41 30.58 3.30
N ASN A 202 14.62 31.23 2.45
CA ASN A 202 14.87 32.62 2.07
C ASN A 202 14.14 33.48 3.10
#